data_AF-A0AA37QNH8-F1
#
_entry.id   AF-A0AA37QNH8-F1
#
_cell.length_a   1.000
_cell.length_b   1.000
_cell.length_c   1.000
_cell.angle_alpha   90.00
_cell.angle_beta   90.00
_cell.angle_gamma   90.00
#
_symmetry.space_group_name_H-M   'P 1'
#
loop_
_entity.id
_entity.type
_entity.pdbx_description
1 polymer ?
#
loop_
_entity_poly.entity_id
_entity_poly.type
_entity_poly.pdbx_seq_one_letter_code
_entity_poly.pdbx_strand_id
1 'polypeptide(L)'
;MTLKIAKLAWAVAAGLCLSLPAAASELVMFERAGCGWCVRFNAEIAPIYAKTDEGRALPLRRVDLGRPLPADLAGIDPGAFTPTFVVVDQGREIGRIRGYPGDAFFFGLLGRIMNATSGAPARS
;
A
#
# COMPACT_ATOMS: atom_id res chain seq x y z
N MET A 1 70.39 -6.71 2.82
CA MET A 1 69.54 -7.28 3.88
C MET A 1 68.09 -7.00 3.50
N THR A 2 67.36 -8.03 3.06
CA THR A 2 66.04 -7.97 2.42
C THR A 2 64.94 -7.64 3.44
N LEU A 3 64.34 -6.45 3.34
CA LEU A 3 63.15 -6.11 4.14
C LEU A 3 61.91 -6.63 3.41
N LYS A 4 61.29 -7.64 4.02
CA LYS A 4 60.13 -8.38 3.54
C LYS A 4 58.93 -7.44 3.35
N ILE A 5 58.35 -7.48 2.15
CA ILE A 5 57.06 -6.86 1.82
C ILE A 5 55.99 -7.61 2.62
N ALA A 6 55.57 -7.04 3.75
CA ALA A 6 54.50 -7.57 4.58
C ALA A 6 53.14 -7.21 3.94
N LYS A 7 52.65 -8.16 3.14
CA LYS A 7 51.24 -8.51 2.88
C LYS A 7 50.20 -7.41 3.13
N LEU A 8 49.64 -6.94 2.02
CA LEU A 8 48.30 -6.38 1.86
C LEU A 8 47.39 -6.61 3.09
N ALA A 9 47.09 -5.54 3.81
CA ALA A 9 45.87 -5.45 4.60
C ALA A 9 45.04 -4.30 4.03
N TRP A 10 44.52 -4.50 2.81
CA TRP A 10 43.38 -3.72 2.33
C TRP A 10 42.20 -4.18 3.20
N ALA A 11 41.97 -3.47 4.31
CA ALA A 11 40.75 -3.61 5.08
C ALA A 11 39.61 -3.14 4.18
N VAL A 12 39.08 -4.05 3.37
CA VAL A 12 37.80 -3.87 2.70
C VAL A 12 36.78 -3.85 3.83
N ALA A 13 36.51 -2.64 4.35
CA ALA A 13 35.30 -2.36 5.10
C ALA A 13 34.15 -2.50 4.10
N ALA A 14 33.77 -3.75 3.81
CA ALA A 14 32.55 -4.09 3.11
C ALA A 14 31.41 -3.64 4.02
N GLY A 15 30.98 -2.39 3.84
CA GLY A 15 29.80 -1.86 4.49
C GLY A 15 28.63 -2.78 4.18
N LEU A 16 28.18 -3.53 5.19
CA LEU A 16 26.88 -4.15 5.17
C LEU A 16 25.86 -3.00 5.10
N CYS A 17 25.44 -2.64 3.90
CA CYS A 17 24.21 -1.87 3.73
C CYS A 17 23.08 -2.77 4.26
N LEU A 18 22.62 -2.50 5.49
CA LEU A 18 21.37 -3.05 5.98
C LEU A 18 20.24 -2.48 5.12
N SER A 19 19.77 -3.28 4.16
CA SER A 19 18.53 -3.00 3.45
C SER A 19 17.38 -3.10 4.46
N LEU A 20 16.87 -1.96 4.91
CA LEU A 20 15.62 -1.94 5.66
C LEU A 20 14.50 -2.46 4.73
N PRO A 21 13.62 -3.36 5.21
CA PRO A 21 12.47 -3.75 4.43
C PRO A 21 11.61 -2.51 4.15
N ALA A 22 11.43 -2.18 2.87
CA ALA A 22 10.48 -1.16 2.46
C ALA A 22 9.06 -1.70 2.75
N ALA A 23 8.20 -0.90 3.38
CA ALA A 23 6.82 -1.29 3.57
C ALA A 23 6.14 -1.37 2.19
N ALA A 24 5.50 -2.48 1.85
CA ALA A 24 4.83 -2.63 0.57
C ALA A 24 3.65 -1.65 0.47
N SER A 25 3.43 -1.07 -0.71
CA SER A 25 2.25 -0.24 -0.96
C SER A 25 0.98 -1.12 -0.96
N GLU A 26 -0.08 -0.67 -0.30
CA GLU A 26 -1.30 -1.45 -0.14
C GLU A 26 -2.56 -0.59 -0.29
N LEU A 27 -3.69 -1.24 -0.59
CA LEU A 27 -5.01 -0.62 -0.53
C LEU A 27 -5.71 -1.06 0.75
N VAL A 28 -5.79 -0.15 1.72
CA VAL A 28 -6.48 -0.40 2.99
C VAL A 28 -7.95 -0.04 2.87
N MET A 29 -8.84 -1.02 2.96
CA MET A 29 -10.28 -0.83 3.07
C MET A 29 -10.67 -0.79 4.55
N PHE A 30 -11.10 0.38 5.01
CA PHE A 30 -11.75 0.54 6.31
C PHE A 30 -13.24 0.25 6.19
N GLU A 31 -13.73 -0.68 7.00
CA GLU A 31 -15.12 -1.14 7.01
C GLU A 31 -15.69 -1.24 8.43
N ARG A 32 -17.00 -1.43 8.54
CA ARG A 32 -17.67 -1.63 9.82
C ARG A 32 -18.91 -2.51 9.66
N ALA A 33 -19.34 -3.14 10.75
CA ALA A 33 -20.58 -3.90 10.78
C ALA A 33 -21.78 -3.04 10.32
N GLY A 34 -22.68 -3.64 9.53
CA GLY A 34 -23.87 -2.96 8.98
C GLY A 34 -23.62 -2.10 7.73
N CYS A 35 -22.39 -2.05 7.22
CA CYS A 35 -22.06 -1.30 6.00
C CYS A 35 -22.53 -2.03 4.72
N GLY A 36 -23.70 -1.65 4.19
CA GLY A 36 -24.23 -2.24 2.94
C GLY A 36 -23.32 -2.05 1.72
N TRP A 37 -22.64 -0.90 1.62
CA TRP A 37 -21.69 -0.64 0.52
C TRP A 37 -20.41 -1.48 0.63
N CYS A 38 -19.98 -1.83 1.85
CA CYS A 38 -18.85 -2.73 2.07
C CYS A 38 -19.22 -4.14 1.61
N VAL A 39 -20.43 -4.61 1.94
CA VAL A 39 -20.96 -5.90 1.44
C VAL A 39 -20.99 -5.92 -0.08
N ARG A 40 -21.46 -4.84 -0.72
CA ARG A 40 -21.49 -4.73 -2.18
C ARG A 40 -20.09 -4.81 -2.80
N PHE A 41 -19.11 -4.04 -2.29
CA PHE A 41 -17.71 -4.16 -2.74
C PHE A 41 -17.15 -5.57 -2.55
N ASN A 42 -17.44 -6.19 -1.40
CA ASN A 42 -16.97 -7.53 -1.07
C ASN A 42 -17.59 -8.62 -1.97
N ALA A 43 -18.79 -8.39 -2.51
CA ALA A 43 -19.42 -9.30 -3.46
C ALA A 43 -18.89 -9.10 -4.90
N GLU A 44 -18.71 -7.84 -5.31
CA GLU A 44 -18.41 -7.50 -6.72
C GLU A 44 -16.90 -7.52 -7.02
N ILE A 45 -16.07 -6.89 -6.17
CA ILE A 45 -14.68 -6.58 -6.50
C ILE A 45 -13.70 -7.46 -5.74
N ALA A 46 -13.90 -7.61 -4.45
CA ALA A 46 -12.99 -8.35 -3.59
C ALA A 46 -12.56 -9.75 -4.10
N PRO A 47 -13.46 -10.59 -4.68
CA PRO A 47 -13.09 -11.93 -5.14
C PRO A 47 -12.15 -11.92 -6.36
N ILE A 48 -12.18 -10.83 -7.13
CA ILE A 48 -11.38 -10.68 -8.35
C ILE A 48 -10.18 -9.75 -8.17
N TYR A 49 -10.17 -8.92 -7.13
CA TYR A 49 -9.25 -7.79 -7.01
C TYR A 49 -7.77 -8.19 -7.13
N ALA A 50 -7.34 -9.26 -6.44
CA ALA A 50 -5.96 -9.75 -6.51
C ALA A 50 -5.52 -10.22 -7.91
N LYS A 51 -6.46 -10.40 -8.85
CA LYS A 51 -6.20 -10.78 -10.24
C LYS A 51 -6.10 -9.57 -11.18
N THR A 52 -6.42 -8.36 -10.73
CA THR A 52 -6.27 -7.14 -11.54
C THR A 52 -4.85 -6.60 -11.44
N ASP A 53 -4.49 -5.67 -12.34
CA ASP A 53 -3.19 -4.98 -12.26
C ASP A 53 -3.11 -4.13 -10.99
N GLU A 54 -4.20 -3.45 -10.62
CA GLU A 54 -4.27 -2.63 -9.41
C GLU A 54 -4.11 -3.49 -8.16
N GLY A 55 -4.78 -4.64 -8.06
CA GLY A 55 -4.66 -5.49 -6.87
C GLY A 55 -3.32 -6.22 -6.76
N ARG A 56 -2.59 -6.40 -7.87
CA ARG A 56 -1.19 -6.84 -7.83
C ARG A 56 -0.26 -5.74 -7.32
N ALA A 57 -0.50 -4.50 -7.73
CA ALA A 57 0.30 -3.35 -7.32
C ALA A 57 -0.01 -2.87 -5.89
N LEU A 58 -1.28 -2.96 -5.49
CA LEU A 58 -1.81 -2.51 -4.21
C LEU A 58 -2.66 -3.63 -3.59
N PRO A 59 -2.04 -4.61 -2.92
CA PRO A 59 -2.79 -5.67 -2.25
C PRO A 59 -3.86 -5.12 -1.30
N LEU A 60 -5.06 -5.71 -1.36
CA LEU A 60 -6.19 -5.29 -0.52
C LEU A 60 -6.01 -5.79 0.92
N ARG A 61 -5.98 -4.87 1.86
CA ARG A 61 -6.06 -5.14 3.30
C ARG A 61 -7.37 -4.62 3.87
N ARG A 62 -8.08 -5.44 4.63
CA ARG A 62 -9.32 -5.03 5.32
C ARG A 62 -9.05 -4.69 6.77
N VAL A 63 -9.68 -3.62 7.25
CA VAL A 63 -9.62 -3.18 8.64
C VAL A 63 -11.03 -2.90 9.14
N ASP A 64 -11.44 -3.67 10.16
CA ASP A 64 -12.72 -3.49 10.84
C ASP A 64 -12.61 -2.39 11.91
N LEU A 65 -13.33 -1.29 11.72
CA LEU A 65 -13.41 -0.16 12.64
C LEU A 65 -14.19 -0.46 13.93
N GLY A 66 -14.78 -1.65 14.05
CA GLY A 66 -15.28 -2.18 15.33
C GLY A 66 -14.18 -2.65 16.28
N ARG A 67 -12.91 -2.67 15.84
CA ARG A 67 -11.74 -3.10 16.61
C ARG A 67 -10.71 -1.97 16.72
N PRO A 68 -9.75 -2.06 17.67
CA PRO A 68 -8.61 -1.14 17.70
C PRO A 68 -7.87 -1.15 16.36
N LEU A 69 -7.45 0.04 15.91
CA LEU A 69 -6.65 0.17 14.69
C LEU A 69 -5.31 -0.58 14.85
N PRO A 70 -4.84 -1.30 13.81
CA PRO A 70 -3.49 -1.84 13.78
C PRO A 70 -2.44 -0.76 14.03
N ALA A 71 -1.38 -1.09 14.77
CA ALA A 71 -0.36 -0.12 15.19
C ALA A 71 0.38 0.53 14.00
N ASP A 72 0.55 -0.21 12.91
CA ASP A 72 1.15 0.26 11.67
C ASP A 72 0.25 1.23 10.88
N LEU A 73 -1.03 1.35 11.26
CA LEU A 73 -1.99 2.30 10.69
C LEU A 73 -2.36 3.42 11.67
N ALA A 74 -1.66 3.56 12.81
CA ALA A 74 -2.00 4.54 13.84
C ALA A 74 -1.96 6.01 13.34
N GLY A 75 -1.22 6.29 12.27
CA GLY A 75 -1.16 7.61 11.63
C GLY A 75 -2.19 7.83 10.51
N ILE A 76 -3.02 6.83 10.22
CA ILE A 76 -4.00 6.88 9.12
C ILE A 76 -5.38 7.14 9.71
N ASP A 77 -6.02 8.25 9.32
CA ASP A 77 -7.40 8.54 9.68
C ASP A 77 -8.38 7.76 8.78
N PRO A 78 -9.16 6.80 9.33
CA PRO A 78 -10.15 6.06 8.56
C PRO A 78 -11.27 6.94 7.99
N GLY A 79 -11.52 8.09 8.61
CA GLY A 79 -12.63 8.98 8.31
C GLY A 79 -13.99 8.45 8.79
N ALA A 80 -15.05 9.21 8.49
CA ALA A 80 -16.39 8.95 9.01
C ALA A 80 -17.22 7.96 8.17
N PHE A 81 -16.79 7.63 6.95
CA PHE A 81 -17.57 6.86 5.97
C PHE A 81 -16.98 5.48 5.72
N THR A 82 -17.84 4.49 5.51
CA THR A 82 -17.45 3.13 5.12
C THR A 82 -18.20 2.69 3.85
N PRO A 83 -17.55 2.01 2.90
CA PRO A 83 -16.12 1.74 2.88
C PRO A 83 -15.32 3.01 2.57
N THR A 84 -14.15 3.16 3.18
CA THR A 84 -13.12 4.10 2.73
C THR A 84 -11.90 3.29 2.33
N PHE A 85 -11.37 3.53 1.14
CA PHE A 85 -10.18 2.86 0.63
C PHE A 85 -9.03 3.86 0.65
N VAL A 86 -7.95 3.54 1.35
CA VAL A 86 -6.77 4.38 1.50
C VAL A 86 -5.59 3.66 0.87
N VAL A 87 -4.94 4.31 -0.08
CA VAL A 87 -3.66 3.82 -0.61
C VAL A 87 -2.58 4.25 0.35
N VAL A 88 -1.91 3.27 0.94
CA VAL A 88 -0.82 3.48 1.90
C VAL A 88 0.49 3.07 1.24
N ASP A 89 1.48 3.95 1.30
CA ASP A 89 2.84 3.69 0.84
C ASP A 89 3.85 4.18 1.89
N GLN A 90 4.83 3.35 2.24
CA GLN A 90 5.78 3.63 3.34
C GLN A 90 5.09 4.07 4.66
N GLY A 91 3.94 3.46 4.98
CA GLY A 91 3.15 3.79 6.18
C GLY A 91 2.43 5.15 6.12
N ARG A 92 2.38 5.80 4.95
CA ARG A 92 1.74 7.09 4.73
C ARG A 92 0.59 6.96 3.74
N GLU A 93 -0.48 7.68 3.99
CA GLU A 93 -1.53 7.85 3.00
C GLU A 93 -1.04 8.67 1.81
N ILE A 94 -1.23 8.15 0.60
CA ILE A 94 -0.93 8.82 -0.67
C ILE A 94 -2.19 9.12 -1.50
N GLY A 95 -3.34 8.58 -1.10
CA GLY A 95 -4.63 8.89 -1.71
C GLY A 95 -5.76 8.08 -1.09
N ARG A 96 -7.01 8.53 -1.31
CA ARG A 96 -8.20 7.81 -0.81
C ARG A 96 -9.40 7.87 -1.73
N ILE A 97 -10.28 6.88 -1.57
CA ILE A 97 -11.59 6.76 -2.21
C ILE A 97 -12.62 6.61 -1.10
N ARG A 98 -13.67 7.45 -1.12
CA ARG A 98 -14.75 7.43 -0.13
C ARG A 98 -16.00 6.83 -0.75
N GLY A 99 -16.50 5.75 -0.15
CA GLY A 99 -17.67 5.03 -0.62
C GLY A 99 -17.39 4.13 -1.82
N TYR A 100 -18.42 3.38 -2.22
CA TYR A 100 -18.38 2.45 -3.34
C TYR A 100 -19.69 2.54 -4.14
N PRO A 101 -19.82 3.47 -5.11
CA PRO A 101 -21.01 3.57 -5.95
C PRO A 101 -21.06 2.48 -7.05
N GLY A 102 -19.90 1.94 -7.43
CA GLY A 102 -19.74 0.88 -8.43
C GLY A 102 -18.28 0.72 -8.87
N ASP A 103 -18.04 -0.33 -9.65
CA ASP A 103 -16.73 -0.78 -10.15
C ASP A 103 -16.00 0.26 -10.99
N ALA A 104 -16.67 0.84 -11.99
CA ALA A 104 -16.08 1.81 -12.90
C ALA A 104 -15.56 3.07 -12.15
N PHE A 105 -16.31 3.50 -11.13
CA PHE A 105 -15.89 4.62 -10.30
C PHE A 105 -14.70 4.25 -9.40
N PHE A 106 -14.74 3.06 -8.81
CA PHE A 106 -13.66 2.55 -7.97
C PHE A 106 -12.33 2.45 -8.73
N PHE A 107 -12.30 1.72 -9.85
CA PHE A 107 -11.09 1.55 -10.64
C PHE A 107 -10.63 2.88 -11.28
N GLY A 108 -11.56 3.71 -11.74
CA GLY A 108 -11.23 5.03 -12.30
C GLY A 108 -10.53 5.95 -11.31
N LEU A 109 -10.98 5.99 -10.04
CA LEU A 109 -10.31 6.77 -8.99
C LEU A 109 -8.99 6.13 -8.53
N LEU A 110 -8.96 4.80 -8.39
CA LEU A 110 -7.75 4.10 -7.99
C LEU A 110 -6.62 4.31 -9.01
N GLY A 111 -6.94 4.20 -10.30
CA GLY A 111 -6.00 4.48 -11.38
C GLY A 111 -5.47 5.91 -11.35
N ARG A 112 -6.29 6.91 -11.00
CA ARG A 112 -5.82 8.30 -10.82
C ARG A 112 -4.81 8.43 -9.69
N ILE A 113 -5.05 7.79 -8.55
CA ILE A 113 -4.11 7.79 -7.42
C ILE A 113 -2.79 7.16 -7.85
N MET A 114 -2.84 5.97 -8.48
CA MET A 114 -1.66 5.25 -8.95
C MET A 114 -0.84 6.05 -9.99
N ASN A 115 -1.50 6.74 -10.92
CA ASN A 115 -0.82 7.55 -11.93
C ASN A 115 -0.15 8.79 -11.29
N ALA A 116 -0.82 9.42 -10.33
CA ALA A 116 -0.27 10.59 -9.63
C ALA A 116 1.01 10.26 -8.85
N THR A 117 1.11 9.05 -8.28
CA THR A 117 2.29 8.60 -7.53
C THR A 117 3.40 8.01 -8.41
N SER A 118 3.07 7.51 -9.60
CA SER A 118 4.06 6.91 -10.52
C SER A 118 4.85 7.94 -11.33
N GLY A 119 4.46 9.22 -11.30
CA GLY A 119 5.00 10.25 -12.20
C GLY A 119 4.69 10.01 -13.69
N ALA A 120 3.86 9.01 -14.00
CA ALA A 120 3.49 8.62 -15.35
C ALA A 120 2.14 9.27 -15.73
N PRO A 121 2.02 9.86 -16.93
CA PRO A 121 0.77 10.49 -17.35
C PRO A 121 -0.35 9.44 -17.44
N ALA A 122 -1.55 9.83 -16.96
CA ALA A 122 -2.73 8.99 -17.02
C ALA A 122 -3.03 8.56 -18.46
N ARG A 123 -3.19 7.26 -18.71
CA ARG A 123 -3.59 6.74 -20.02
C ARG A 123 -5.09 6.95 -20.20
N SER A 124 -5.44 7.77 -21.18
CA SER A 124 -6.79 8.09 -21.66
C SER A 124 -7.46 6.90 -22.35
#